data_AF-A0A1M3R0J7-F1
#
_entry.id   AF-A0A1M3R0J7-F1
#
_cell.length_a   1.000
_cell.length_b   1.000
_cell.length_c   1.000
_cell.angle_alpha   90.00
_cell.angle_beta   90.00
_cell.angle_gamma   90.00
#
_symmetry.space_group_name_H-M   'P 1'
#
loop_
_entity.id
_entity.type
_entity.pdbx_description
1 polymer ?
#
loop_
_entity_poly.entity_id
_entity_poly.type
_entity_poly.pdbx_seq_one_letter_code
_entity_poly.pdbx_strand_id
1 'polypeptide(L)'
;MSFKNYYAVLGVAPNATQDDIKKNFRKLALLYHPDKNAENEFAAIRFREIQEAYEILGDAEKRMIYNRVWRDHYPKANIAVAEETSPESILLKCRKLQQDIREMDAFRINLRYVQAELNKILSDNTIALLVFHNDNNINKNIIDHILEICAVLPNKNLPAIQKSLNKLAGDKQEEILIIQQKIKQLTYKNLWQQYYPLLAFIIAAVVCAAIYFLSSKH
;
A
#
# COMPACT_ATOMS: atom_id res chain seq x y z
N MET A 1 27.23 -27.22 8.95
CA MET A 1 25.82 -27.64 8.78
C MET A 1 25.10 -26.61 7.95
N SER A 2 24.31 -27.01 6.96
CA SER A 2 23.52 -26.07 6.15
C SER A 2 22.42 -25.43 7.00
N PHE A 3 22.36 -24.10 7.06
CA PHE A 3 21.24 -23.39 7.68
C PHE A 3 19.95 -23.73 6.92
N LYS A 4 18.90 -24.17 7.63
CA LYS A 4 17.63 -24.59 7.02
C LYS A 4 16.74 -23.38 6.74
N ASN A 5 16.14 -23.32 5.56
CA ASN A 5 15.19 -22.29 5.17
C ASN A 5 13.74 -22.72 5.49
N TYR A 6 13.27 -22.42 6.70
CA TYR A 6 11.92 -22.77 7.14
C TYR A 6 10.82 -22.08 6.34
N TYR A 7 11.08 -20.89 5.80
CA TYR A 7 10.16 -20.20 4.89
C TYR A 7 9.95 -21.01 3.60
N ALA A 8 11.03 -21.53 3.02
CA ALA A 8 10.97 -22.39 1.86
C ALA A 8 10.31 -23.75 2.17
N VAL A 9 10.57 -24.32 3.36
CA VAL A 9 9.94 -25.59 3.79
C VAL A 9 8.42 -25.45 3.91
N LEU A 10 7.92 -24.34 4.47
CA LEU A 10 6.48 -24.06 4.54
C LEU A 10 5.90 -23.49 3.24
N GLY A 11 6.74 -23.17 2.24
CA GLY A 11 6.31 -22.57 0.98
C GLY A 11 5.70 -21.18 1.15
N VAL A 12 6.16 -20.40 2.13
CA VAL A 12 5.64 -19.05 2.44
C VAL A 12 6.73 -18.00 2.28
N ALA A 13 6.32 -16.79 1.93
CA ALA A 13 7.24 -15.66 1.84
C ALA A 13 7.76 -15.25 3.23
N PRO A 14 8.96 -14.65 3.34
CA PRO A 14 9.51 -14.17 4.61
C PRO A 14 8.63 -13.13 5.32
N ASN A 15 7.86 -12.35 4.55
CA ASN A 15 6.90 -11.36 5.01
C ASN A 15 5.50 -11.94 5.32
N ALA A 16 5.31 -13.26 5.21
CA ALA A 16 4.01 -13.89 5.42
C ALA A 16 3.46 -13.64 6.83
N THR A 17 2.14 -13.44 6.93
CA THR A 17 1.47 -13.24 8.22
C THR A 17 1.44 -14.54 9.04
N GLN A 18 1.15 -14.43 10.34
CA GLN A 18 0.98 -15.63 11.17
C GLN A 18 -0.17 -16.52 10.68
N ASP A 19 -1.22 -15.93 10.12
CA ASP A 19 -2.34 -16.67 9.56
C ASP A 19 -1.94 -17.42 8.28
N ASP A 20 -1.10 -16.82 7.43
CA ASP A 20 -0.57 -17.48 6.23
C ASP A 20 0.33 -18.67 6.56
N ILE A 21 1.16 -18.53 7.61
CA ILE A 21 2.03 -19.61 8.11
C ILE A 21 1.16 -20.76 8.62
N LYS A 22 0.17 -20.48 9.47
CA LYS A 22 -0.76 -21.48 9.99
C LYS A 22 -1.55 -22.17 8.87
N LYS A 23 -2.01 -21.41 7.88
CA LYS A 23 -2.77 -21.92 6.75
C LYS A 23 -1.94 -22.88 5.89
N ASN A 24 -0.70 -22.51 5.56
CA ASN A 24 0.18 -23.36 4.74
C ASN A 24 0.67 -24.59 5.53
N PHE A 25 0.98 -24.43 6.81
CA PHE A 25 1.28 -25.58 7.69
C PHE A 25 0.14 -26.60 7.68
N ARG A 26 -1.12 -26.17 7.89
CA ARG A 26 -2.28 -27.08 7.88
C ARG A 26 -2.42 -27.82 6.54
N LYS A 27 -2.23 -27.11 5.42
CA LYS A 27 -2.28 -27.68 4.07
C LYS A 27 -1.21 -28.76 3.88
N LEU A 28 0.03 -28.48 4.27
CA LEU A 28 1.15 -29.40 4.13
C LEU A 28 1.07 -30.58 5.11
N ALA A 29 0.64 -30.33 6.35
CA ALA A 29 0.44 -31.37 7.36
C ALA A 29 -0.63 -32.38 6.94
N LEU A 30 -1.71 -31.94 6.27
CA LEU A 30 -2.71 -32.84 5.69
C LEU A 30 -2.17 -33.66 4.51
N LEU A 31 -1.31 -33.06 3.69
CA LEU A 31 -0.72 -33.70 2.52
C LEU A 31 0.27 -34.80 2.90
N TYR A 32 1.13 -34.52 3.89
CA TYR A 32 2.21 -35.41 4.33
C TYR A 32 1.89 -36.15 5.64
N HIS A 33 0.63 -36.19 6.08
CA HIS A 33 0.25 -36.80 7.34
C HIS A 33 0.67 -38.29 7.39
N PRO A 34 1.27 -38.78 8.49
CA PRO A 34 1.74 -40.16 8.59
C PRO A 34 0.63 -41.19 8.44
N ASP A 35 -0.58 -40.89 8.93
CA ASP A 35 -1.76 -41.77 8.81
C ASP A 35 -2.13 -42.08 7.34
N LYS A 36 -1.98 -41.11 6.44
CA LYS A 36 -2.28 -41.28 5.01
C LYS A 36 -1.09 -41.73 4.18
N ASN A 37 0.11 -41.71 4.77
CA ASN A 37 1.38 -41.93 4.07
C ASN A 37 2.31 -42.87 4.88
N ALA A 38 1.74 -43.86 5.57
CA ALA A 38 2.44 -44.66 6.58
C ALA A 38 3.67 -45.41 6.05
N GLU A 39 3.66 -45.81 4.78
CA GLU A 39 4.75 -46.54 4.12
C GLU A 39 5.69 -45.63 3.31
N ASN A 40 5.44 -44.32 3.31
CA ASN A 40 6.23 -43.37 2.52
C ASN A 40 7.25 -42.64 3.41
N GLU A 41 8.49 -43.13 3.41
CA GLU A 41 9.59 -42.52 4.16
C GLU A 41 9.84 -41.06 3.76
N PHE A 42 9.64 -40.70 2.49
CA PHE A 42 9.77 -39.31 2.03
C PHE A 42 8.70 -38.41 2.66
N ALA A 43 7.47 -38.88 2.78
CA ALA A 43 6.41 -38.15 3.45
C ALA A 43 6.72 -37.97 4.95
N ALA A 44 7.27 -38.99 5.62
CA ALA A 44 7.69 -38.88 7.01
C ALA A 44 8.82 -37.85 7.21
N ILE A 45 9.81 -37.82 6.31
CA ILE A 45 10.88 -36.82 6.34
C ILE A 45 10.31 -35.42 6.13
N ARG A 46 9.47 -35.22 5.12
CA ARG A 46 8.83 -33.92 4.83
C ARG A 46 7.95 -33.45 5.98
N PHE A 47 7.15 -34.33 6.55
CA PHE A 47 6.29 -34.01 7.68
C PHE A 47 7.11 -33.50 8.88
N ARG A 48 8.24 -34.14 9.16
CA ARG A 48 9.17 -33.71 10.21
C ARG A 48 9.76 -32.32 9.92
N GLU A 49 10.20 -32.07 8.69
CA GLU A 49 10.70 -30.74 8.27
C GLU A 49 9.62 -29.66 8.42
N ILE A 50 8.37 -29.97 8.04
CA ILE A 50 7.22 -29.07 8.14
C ILE A 50 6.90 -28.75 9.61
N GLN A 51 6.94 -29.75 10.49
CA GLN A 51 6.75 -29.55 11.93
C GLN A 51 7.84 -28.67 12.54
N GLU A 52 9.12 -28.97 12.24
CA GLU A 52 10.27 -28.18 12.69
C GLU A 52 10.16 -26.72 12.23
N ALA A 53 9.79 -26.51 10.96
CA ALA A 53 9.60 -25.17 10.41
C ALA A 53 8.45 -24.40 11.09
N TYR A 54 7.33 -25.08 11.38
CA TYR A 54 6.20 -24.46 12.06
C TYR A 54 6.48 -24.18 13.53
N GLU A 55 7.26 -25.00 14.22
CA GLU A 55 7.65 -24.75 15.61
C GLU A 55 8.42 -23.44 15.77
N ILE A 56 9.25 -23.11 14.78
CA ILE A 56 10.04 -21.88 14.77
C ILE A 56 9.24 -20.69 14.21
N LEU A 57 8.52 -20.87 13.09
CA LEU A 57 7.84 -19.77 12.41
C LEU A 57 6.45 -19.45 12.98
N GLY A 58 5.78 -20.43 13.58
CA GLY A 58 4.44 -20.29 14.16
C GLY A 58 4.43 -19.57 15.51
N ASP A 59 5.57 -19.52 16.19
CA ASP A 59 5.78 -18.74 17.40
C ASP A 59 6.42 -17.38 17.04
N ALA A 60 5.84 -16.29 17.55
CA ALA A 60 6.29 -14.95 17.19
C ALA A 60 7.71 -14.64 17.69
N GLU A 61 8.06 -15.10 18.90
CA GLU A 61 9.35 -14.84 19.52
C GLU A 61 10.46 -15.66 18.86
N LYS A 62 10.22 -16.96 18.65
CA LYS A 62 11.14 -17.85 17.92
C LYS A 62 11.35 -17.38 16.49
N ARG A 63 10.29 -16.92 15.81
CA ARG A 63 10.37 -16.37 14.46
C ARG A 63 11.24 -15.11 14.40
N MET A 64 11.15 -14.22 15.40
CA MET A 64 12.01 -13.03 15.44
C MET A 64 13.50 -13.40 15.52
N ILE A 65 13.84 -14.35 16.39
CA ILE A 65 15.22 -14.82 16.56
C ILE A 65 15.71 -15.49 15.27
N TYR A 66 14.89 -16.38 14.71
CA TYR A 66 15.17 -17.04 13.44
C TYR A 66 15.38 -16.03 12.31
N ASN A 67 14.54 -15.00 12.22
CA ASN A 67 14.65 -13.95 11.21
C ASN A 67 15.95 -13.16 11.27
N ARG A 68 16.57 -13.05 12.45
CA ARG A 68 17.89 -12.40 12.58
C ARG A 68 18.95 -13.26 11.90
N VAL A 69 19.03 -14.53 12.27
CA VAL A 69 20.02 -15.47 11.72
C VAL A 69 19.78 -15.76 10.24
N TRP A 70 18.51 -15.86 9.84
CA TRP A 70 18.10 -16.11 8.46
C TRP A 70 18.52 -14.97 7.52
N ARG A 71 18.46 -13.73 7.98
CA ARG A 71 18.89 -12.55 7.20
C ARG A 71 20.38 -12.56 6.88
N ASP A 72 21.20 -13.04 7.82
CA ASP A 72 22.65 -13.16 7.63
C ASP A 72 23.01 -14.28 6.63
N HIS A 73 22.22 -15.35 6.59
CA HIS A 73 22.46 -16.51 5.71
C HIS A 73 21.87 -16.34 4.30
N TYR A 74 20.86 -15.49 4.11
CA TYR A 74 20.20 -15.27 2.81
C TYR A 74 20.23 -13.80 2.37
N PRO A 75 21.41 -13.25 1.99
CA PRO A 75 21.56 -11.83 1.67
C PRO A 75 20.71 -11.37 0.49
N LYS A 76 20.45 -12.21 -0.53
CA LYS A 76 19.57 -11.86 -1.66
C LYS A 76 18.11 -11.72 -1.27
N ALA A 77 17.64 -12.54 -0.33
CA ALA A 77 16.28 -12.42 0.20
C ALA A 77 16.17 -11.23 1.18
N ASN A 78 17.28 -10.90 1.86
CA ASN A 78 17.40 -9.70 2.67
C ASN A 78 17.34 -8.43 1.80
N ILE A 79 17.97 -8.43 0.62
CA ILE A 79 17.86 -7.34 -0.37
C ILE A 79 16.42 -7.22 -0.87
N ALA A 80 15.73 -8.31 -1.22
CA ALA A 80 14.33 -8.25 -1.67
C ALA A 80 13.35 -7.78 -0.56
N VAL A 81 13.54 -8.20 0.70
CA VAL A 81 12.70 -7.77 1.84
C VAL A 81 13.02 -6.33 2.27
N ALA A 82 14.29 -5.92 2.21
CA ALA A 82 14.69 -4.52 2.40
C ALA A 82 14.22 -3.63 1.24
N GLU A 83 14.26 -4.12 -0.01
CA GLU A 83 13.62 -3.47 -1.17
C GLU A 83 12.10 -3.46 -1.06
N GLU A 84 11.46 -4.30 -0.24
CA GLU A 84 10.02 -4.22 -0.02
C GLU A 84 9.64 -3.27 1.12
N THR A 85 10.55 -3.01 2.07
CA THR A 85 10.25 -2.30 3.32
C THR A 85 11.16 -1.10 3.65
N SER A 86 12.20 -0.75 2.89
CA SER A 86 13.00 0.45 3.18
C SER A 86 12.27 1.75 2.79
N PRO A 87 12.60 2.88 3.43
CA PRO A 87 12.08 4.20 3.02
C PRO A 87 12.29 4.52 1.54
N GLU A 88 13.45 4.18 0.99
CA GLU A 88 13.81 4.40 -0.41
C GLU A 88 12.93 3.58 -1.36
N SER A 89 12.60 2.35 -0.96
CA SER A 89 11.76 1.50 -1.80
C SER A 89 10.30 1.91 -1.79
N ILE A 90 9.81 2.43 -0.65
CA ILE A 90 8.50 3.04 -0.55
C ILE A 90 8.44 4.28 -1.46
N LEU A 91 9.48 5.11 -1.45
CA LEU A 91 9.60 6.25 -2.36
C LEU A 91 9.62 5.80 -3.83
N LEU A 92 10.31 4.72 -4.16
CA LEU A 92 10.32 4.15 -5.52
C LEU A 92 8.92 3.68 -5.94
N LYS A 93 8.16 3.03 -5.04
CA LYS A 93 6.76 2.64 -5.28
C LYS A 93 5.87 3.85 -5.55
N CYS A 94 6.03 4.94 -4.78
CA CYS A 94 5.31 6.20 -5.03
C CYS A 94 5.61 6.77 -6.41
N ARG A 95 6.90 6.84 -6.79
CA ARG A 95 7.35 7.32 -8.11
C ARG A 95 6.79 6.48 -9.25
N LYS A 96 6.85 5.16 -9.11
CA LYS A 96 6.33 4.24 -10.11
C LYS A 96 4.84 4.42 -10.29
N LEU A 97 4.06 4.45 -9.21
CA LEU A 97 2.62 4.67 -9.29
C LEU A 97 2.28 6.01 -9.95
N GLN A 98 3.02 7.06 -9.64
CA GLN A 98 2.84 8.37 -10.27
C GLN A 98 3.17 8.34 -11.76
N GLN A 99 4.26 7.65 -12.15
CA GLN A 99 4.62 7.46 -13.55
C GLN A 99 3.54 6.67 -14.29
N ASP A 100 3.07 5.57 -13.73
CA ASP A 100 2.00 4.74 -14.29
C ASP A 100 0.73 5.60 -14.52
N ILE A 101 0.37 6.48 -13.58
CA ILE A 101 -0.77 7.40 -13.73
C ILE A 101 -0.55 8.44 -14.84
N ARG A 102 0.68 8.96 -14.97
CA ARG A 102 1.02 9.95 -16.01
C ARG A 102 1.02 9.34 -17.41
N GLU A 103 1.43 8.08 -17.53
CA GLU A 103 1.44 7.33 -18.78
C GLU A 103 0.06 6.81 -19.17
N MET A 104 -0.87 6.70 -18.22
CA MET A 104 -2.26 6.33 -18.49
C MET A 104 -3.02 7.46 -19.19
N ASP A 105 -3.82 7.09 -20.18
CA ASP A 105 -4.86 7.96 -20.74
C ASP A 105 -5.81 8.41 -19.61
N ALA A 106 -6.08 9.71 -19.52
CA ALA A 106 -6.90 10.33 -18.49
C ALA A 106 -8.29 9.68 -18.35
N PHE A 107 -8.83 9.10 -19.43
CA PHE A 107 -10.13 8.41 -19.41
C PHE A 107 -10.05 6.93 -19.00
N ARG A 108 -8.84 6.35 -18.94
CA ARG A 108 -8.60 4.94 -18.63
C ARG A 108 -7.96 4.70 -17.26
N ILE A 109 -7.78 5.75 -16.47
CA ILE A 109 -7.19 5.65 -15.13
C ILE A 109 -8.03 4.67 -14.28
N ASN A 110 -7.40 3.58 -13.87
CA ASN A 110 -8.02 2.60 -12.99
C ASN A 110 -7.97 3.10 -11.54
N LEU A 111 -9.00 3.83 -11.12
CA LEU A 111 -9.09 4.39 -9.76
C LEU A 111 -9.04 3.33 -8.66
N ARG A 112 -9.51 2.10 -8.92
CA ARG A 112 -9.43 1.00 -7.94
C ARG A 112 -7.99 0.56 -7.73
N TYR A 113 -7.22 0.45 -8.81
CA TYR A 113 -5.79 0.13 -8.75
C TYR A 113 -5.02 1.22 -7.99
N VAL A 114 -5.22 2.49 -8.34
CA VAL A 114 -4.55 3.62 -7.68
C VAL A 114 -4.86 3.65 -6.18
N GLN A 115 -6.14 3.47 -5.81
CA GLN A 115 -6.54 3.40 -4.40
C GLN A 115 -5.93 2.21 -3.66
N ALA A 116 -5.94 1.03 -4.27
CA ALA A 116 -5.36 -0.17 -3.67
C ALA A 116 -3.86 0.01 -3.42
N GLU A 117 -3.14 0.59 -4.37
CA GLU A 117 -1.70 0.79 -4.27
C GLU A 117 -1.35 1.87 -3.24
N LEU A 118 -2.09 2.99 -3.22
CA LEU A 118 -1.96 4.00 -2.17
C LEU A 118 -2.25 3.45 -0.78
N ASN A 119 -3.25 2.58 -0.61
CA ASN A 119 -3.55 1.98 0.69
C ASN A 119 -2.41 1.07 1.19
N LYS A 120 -1.67 0.42 0.28
CA LYS A 120 -0.46 -0.34 0.65
C LYS A 120 0.68 0.60 1.07
N ILE A 121 0.91 1.65 0.29
CA ILE A 121 1.95 2.66 0.57
C ILE A 121 1.68 3.38 1.90
N LEU A 122 0.42 3.74 2.16
CA LEU A 122 -0.03 4.47 3.35
C LEU A 122 -0.53 3.54 4.46
N SER A 123 -0.13 2.26 4.45
CA SER A 123 -0.49 1.34 5.52
C SER A 123 0.13 1.78 6.86
N ASP A 124 -0.52 1.47 7.98
CA ASP A 124 -0.01 1.86 9.31
C ASP A 124 1.40 1.30 9.57
N ASN A 125 1.71 0.10 9.05
CA ASN A 125 3.05 -0.50 9.14
C ASN A 125 4.09 0.32 8.36
N THR A 126 3.74 0.76 7.15
CA THR A 126 4.63 1.57 6.31
C THR A 126 4.90 2.92 6.96
N ILE A 127 3.86 3.57 7.49
CA ILE A 127 3.99 4.85 8.19
C ILE A 127 4.86 4.69 9.43
N ALA A 128 4.64 3.65 10.25
CA ALA A 128 5.44 3.38 11.44
C ALA A 128 6.93 3.20 11.07
N LEU A 129 7.21 2.52 9.96
CA LEU A 129 8.57 2.35 9.47
C LEU A 129 9.21 3.66 9.03
N LEU A 130 8.50 4.47 8.24
CA LEU A 130 9.01 5.76 7.76
C LEU A 130 9.25 6.75 8.90
N VAL A 131 8.38 6.74 9.91
CA VAL A 131 8.54 7.53 11.14
C VAL A 131 9.73 7.02 11.96
N PHE A 132 9.91 5.70 12.08
CA PHE A 132 11.05 5.10 12.78
C PHE A 132 12.40 5.46 12.15
N HIS A 133 12.49 5.43 10.83
CA HIS A 133 13.72 5.83 10.10
C HIS A 133 13.96 7.34 10.13
N ASN A 134 12.90 8.15 10.23
CA ASN A 134 12.95 9.60 10.38
C ASN A 134 13.80 10.34 9.32
N ASP A 135 13.84 9.83 8.09
CA ASP A 135 14.48 10.54 6.98
C ASP A 135 13.55 11.64 6.46
N ASN A 136 13.86 12.88 6.84
CA ASN A 136 13.06 14.05 6.48
C ASN A 136 12.95 14.27 4.97
N ASN A 137 14.01 13.98 4.21
CA ASN A 137 14.00 14.18 2.77
C ASN A 137 13.15 13.13 2.08
N ILE A 138 13.28 11.86 2.49
CA ILE A 138 12.48 10.77 1.94
C ILE A 138 11.00 10.97 2.28
N ASN A 139 10.68 11.26 3.54
CA ASN A 139 9.30 11.46 3.99
C ASN A 139 8.63 12.62 3.25
N LYS A 140 9.33 13.75 3.09
CA LYS A 140 8.83 14.89 2.31
C LYS A 140 8.59 14.51 0.85
N ASN A 141 9.54 13.84 0.21
CA ASN A 141 9.37 13.38 -1.16
C ASN A 141 8.16 12.44 -1.29
N ILE A 142 7.99 11.47 -0.38
CA ILE A 142 6.83 10.58 -0.37
C ILE A 142 5.54 11.37 -0.28
N ILE A 143 5.45 12.34 0.63
CA ILE A 143 4.29 13.22 0.79
C ILE A 143 3.98 13.96 -0.52
N ASP A 144 4.99 14.56 -1.14
CA ASP A 144 4.83 15.33 -2.39
C ASP A 144 4.31 14.45 -3.54
N HIS A 145 4.87 13.25 -3.72
CA HIS A 145 4.44 12.32 -4.77
C HIS A 145 2.99 11.85 -4.53
N ILE A 146 2.62 11.57 -3.27
CA ILE A 146 1.26 11.17 -2.92
C ILE A 146 0.27 12.32 -3.14
N LEU A 147 0.63 13.55 -2.79
CA LEU A 147 -0.21 14.72 -3.03
C LEU A 147 -0.45 14.98 -4.52
N GLU A 148 0.53 14.70 -5.38
CA GLU A 148 0.34 14.73 -6.83
C GLU A 148 -0.62 13.63 -7.30
N ILE A 149 -0.47 12.40 -6.80
CA ILE A 149 -1.38 11.28 -7.11
C ILE A 149 -2.82 11.60 -6.66
N CYS A 150 -2.99 12.31 -5.54
CA CYS A 150 -4.31 12.75 -5.08
C CYS A 150 -5.05 13.62 -6.09
N ALA A 151 -4.38 14.24 -7.06
CA ALA A 151 -5.02 15.08 -8.07
C ALA A 151 -5.97 14.30 -9.00
N VAL A 152 -5.78 12.98 -9.16
CA VAL A 152 -6.67 12.13 -9.97
C VAL A 152 -7.72 11.40 -9.13
N LEU A 153 -7.69 11.56 -7.81
CA LEU A 153 -8.57 10.82 -6.90
C LEU A 153 -9.88 11.57 -6.61
N PRO A 154 -11.00 10.84 -6.42
CA PRO A 154 -12.23 11.43 -5.92
C PRO A 154 -12.09 12.03 -4.52
N ASN A 155 -12.82 13.11 -4.26
CA ASN A 155 -12.75 13.83 -2.97
C ASN A 155 -13.02 12.96 -1.74
N LYS A 156 -13.86 11.92 -1.86
CA LYS A 156 -14.16 10.99 -0.77
C LYS A 156 -12.93 10.26 -0.20
N ASN A 157 -11.86 10.12 -0.99
CA ASN A 157 -10.64 9.42 -0.58
C ASN A 157 -9.64 10.33 0.13
N LEU A 158 -9.71 11.65 -0.10
CA LEU A 158 -8.71 12.60 0.39
C LEU A 158 -8.62 12.68 1.93
N PRO A 159 -9.72 12.61 2.72
CA PRO A 159 -9.61 12.69 4.19
C PRO A 159 -8.81 11.56 4.82
N ALA A 160 -8.95 10.32 4.30
CA ALA A 160 -8.20 9.17 4.80
C ALA A 160 -6.70 9.32 4.48
N ILE A 161 -6.38 9.74 3.26
CA ILE A 161 -5.00 9.99 2.82
C ILE A 161 -4.39 11.13 3.64
N GLN A 162 -5.11 12.22 3.84
CA GLN A 162 -4.69 13.35 4.68
C GLN A 162 -4.29 12.91 6.08
N LYS A 163 -5.11 12.06 6.71
CA LYS A 163 -4.83 11.54 8.05
C LYS A 163 -3.51 10.76 8.07
N SER A 164 -3.27 9.92 7.07
CA SER A 164 -2.01 9.16 6.94
C SER A 164 -0.80 10.06 6.68
N LEU A 165 -0.93 11.07 5.82
CA LEU A 165 0.15 12.04 5.54
C LEU A 165 0.48 12.89 6.78
N ASN A 166 -0.52 13.31 7.55
CA ASN A 166 -0.30 14.03 8.80
C ASN A 166 0.44 13.17 9.83
N LYS A 167 0.13 11.87 9.93
CA LYS A 167 0.91 10.94 10.77
C LYS A 167 2.37 10.86 10.34
N LEU A 168 2.62 10.82 9.02
CA LEU A 168 3.97 10.76 8.46
C LEU A 168 4.76 12.06 8.68
N ALA A 169 4.10 13.21 8.63
CA ALA A 169 4.72 14.51 8.92
C ALA A 169 5.10 14.67 10.41
N GLY A 170 4.47 13.91 11.31
CA GLY A 170 4.75 13.96 12.75
C GLY A 170 4.40 15.31 13.37
N ASP A 171 5.33 15.92 14.11
CA ASP A 171 5.12 17.20 14.79
C ASP A 171 5.45 18.43 13.94
N LYS A 172 5.82 18.24 12.67
CA LYS A 172 6.24 19.33 11.79
C LYS A 172 5.03 20.12 11.29
N GLN A 173 4.70 21.17 12.03
CA GLN A 173 3.52 22.01 11.74
C GLN A 173 3.52 22.61 10.32
N GLU A 174 4.69 22.99 9.80
CA GLU A 174 4.82 23.52 8.44
C GLU A 174 4.42 22.49 7.37
N GLU A 175 4.88 21.24 7.49
CA GLU A 175 4.55 20.16 6.54
C GLU A 175 3.04 19.83 6.61
N ILE A 176 2.47 19.76 7.82
CA ILE A 176 1.04 19.55 8.03
C ILE A 176 0.22 20.66 7.36
N LEU A 177 0.64 21.92 7.51
CA LEU A 177 -0.04 23.07 6.91
C LEU A 177 -0.02 22.97 5.38
N ILE A 178 1.13 22.62 4.79
CA ILE A 178 1.26 22.44 3.34
C ILE A 178 0.32 21.32 2.84
N ILE A 179 0.28 20.18 3.54
CA ILE A 179 -0.63 19.06 3.22
C ILE A 179 -2.08 19.52 3.24
N GLN A 180 -2.50 20.21 4.31
CA GLN A 180 -3.86 20.73 4.46
C GLN A 180 -4.24 21.70 3.34
N GLN A 181 -3.36 22.66 3.03
CA GLN A 181 -3.58 23.63 1.96
C GLN A 181 -3.72 22.94 0.60
N LYS A 182 -2.83 21.98 0.30
CA LYS A 182 -2.85 21.27 -0.99
C LYS A 182 -4.11 20.43 -1.15
N ILE A 183 -4.53 19.69 -0.12
CA ILE A 183 -5.76 18.88 -0.17
C ILE A 183 -7.00 19.76 -0.32
N LYS A 184 -7.04 20.92 0.34
CA LYS A 184 -8.13 21.89 0.16
C LYS A 184 -8.21 22.40 -1.28
N GLN A 185 -7.06 22.73 -1.89
CA GLN A 185 -6.97 23.14 -3.30
C GLN A 185 -7.47 22.03 -4.25
N LEU A 186 -7.05 20.78 -4.03
CA LEU A 186 -7.49 19.63 -4.83
C LEU A 186 -9.01 19.41 -4.72
N THR A 187 -9.55 19.49 -3.50
CA THR A 187 -10.99 19.33 -3.25
C THR A 187 -11.80 20.37 -4.01
N TYR A 188 -11.38 21.64 -3.96
CA TYR A 188 -12.03 22.74 -4.68
C TYR A 188 -11.95 22.56 -6.19
N LYS A 189 -10.78 22.18 -6.73
CA LYS A 189 -10.59 21.92 -8.16
C LYS A 189 -11.53 20.83 -8.67
N ASN A 190 -11.63 19.73 -7.93
CA ASN A 190 -12.52 18.61 -8.27
C ASN A 190 -14.00 19.00 -8.20
N LEU A 191 -14.39 19.78 -7.18
CA LEU A 191 -15.76 20.30 -7.07
C LEU A 191 -16.09 21.22 -8.25
N TRP A 192 -15.18 22.13 -8.62
CA TRP A 192 -15.39 22.98 -9.79
C TRP A 192 -15.54 22.17 -11.06
N GLN A 193 -14.69 21.19 -11.31
CA GLN A 193 -14.83 20.33 -12.49
C GLN A 193 -16.16 19.57 -12.52
N GLN A 194 -16.64 19.11 -11.37
CA GLN A 194 -17.90 18.39 -11.28
C GLN A 194 -19.13 19.29 -11.51
N TYR A 195 -19.13 20.54 -10.99
CA TYR A 195 -20.32 21.40 -11.00
C TYR A 195 -20.30 22.52 -12.06
N TYR A 196 -19.14 22.88 -12.62
CA TYR A 196 -19.01 23.88 -13.67
C TYR A 196 -19.99 23.71 -14.85
N PRO A 197 -20.16 22.52 -15.46
CA PRO A 197 -21.07 22.37 -16.60
C PRO A 197 -22.53 22.66 -16.24
N LEU A 198 -22.97 22.26 -15.04
CA LEU A 198 -24.31 22.58 -14.55
C LEU A 198 -24.49 24.08 -14.30
N LEU A 199 -23.48 24.71 -13.71
CA LEU A 199 -23.47 26.15 -13.44
C LEU A 199 -23.51 26.96 -14.75
N ALA A 200 -22.71 26.56 -15.74
CA ALA A 200 -22.71 27.17 -17.07
C ALA A 200 -24.06 27.00 -17.76
N PHE A 201 -24.69 25.83 -17.66
CA PHE A 201 -26.03 25.58 -18.19
C PHE A 201 -27.10 26.48 -17.53
N ILE A 202 -27.06 26.60 -16.20
CA ILE A 202 -27.99 27.48 -15.46
C ILE A 202 -27.80 28.94 -15.90
N ILE A 203 -26.56 29.41 -16.00
CA ILE A 203 -26.25 30.77 -16.45
C ILE A 203 -26.78 31.00 -17.86
N ALA A 204 -26.54 30.07 -18.80
CA ALA A 204 -27.04 30.17 -20.16
C ALA A 204 -28.58 30.22 -20.20
N ALA A 205 -29.26 29.37 -19.43
CA ALA A 205 -30.72 29.36 -19.34
C ALA A 205 -31.28 30.70 -18.80
N VAL A 206 -30.64 31.28 -17.78
CA VAL A 206 -31.02 32.58 -17.22
C VAL A 206 -30.83 33.70 -18.24
N VAL A 207 -29.71 33.71 -18.99
CA VAL A 207 -29.47 34.70 -20.05
C VAL A 207 -30.51 34.57 -21.16
N CYS A 208 -30.83 33.35 -21.62
CA CYS A 208 -31.87 33.12 -22.62
C CYS A 208 -33.25 33.60 -22.15
N ALA A 209 -33.61 33.32 -20.89
CA ALA A 209 -34.88 33.78 -20.32
C ALA A 209 -34.93 35.32 -20.25
N ALA A 210 -33.84 35.98 -19.83
CA ALA A 210 -33.77 37.43 -19.78
C ALA A 210 -33.95 38.07 -21.17
N ILE A 211 -33.28 37.53 -22.20
CA ILE A 211 -33.44 37.99 -23.59
C ILE A 211 -34.88 37.82 -24.05
N TYR A 212 -35.50 36.67 -23.77
CA TYR A 212 -36.90 36.41 -24.13
C TYR A 212 -37.86 37.43 -23.50
N PHE A 213 -37.73 37.69 -22.20
CA PHE A 213 -38.58 38.66 -21.48
C PHE A 213 -38.38 40.11 -21.94
N LEU A 214 -37.15 40.48 -22.33
CA LEU A 214 -36.88 41.80 -22.91
C LEU A 214 -37.46 41.92 -24.31
N SER A 215 -37.37 40.86 -25.12
CA SER A 215 -37.94 40.82 -26.46
C SER A 215 -39.46 40.79 -26.48
N SER A 216 -40.12 40.23 -25.46
CA SER A 216 -41.59 40.13 -25.42
C SER A 216 -42.30 41.40 -24.94
N LYS A 217 -41.54 42.44 -24.55
CA LYS A 217 -42.06 43.73 -24.06
C LYS A 217 -42.02 44.85 -25.10
N HIS A 218 -41.48 44.59 -26.29
CA HIS A 218 -41.53 45.46 -27.47
C HIS A 218 -42.52 44.89 -28.50
#